data_AF-C9LCI5-F1
#
_entry.id   AF-C9LCI5-F1
#
_cell.length_a   1.000
_cell.length_b   1.000
_cell.length_c   1.000
_cell.angle_alpha   90.00
_cell.angle_beta   90.00
_cell.angle_gamma   90.00
#
_symmetry.space_group_name_H-M   'P 1'
#
loop_
_entity.id
_entity.type
_entity.pdbx_description
1 polymer ?
#
loop_
_entity_poly.entity_id
_entity_poly.type
_entity_poly.pdbx_seq_one_letter_code
_entity_poly.pdbx_strand_id
1 'polypeptide(L)'
;MENEDKKVLDLSMEAGRILLDAGAEIFRVEETIKRIAMAFGIEKCSPFVMSTGIFLTAENEEGEMYASVKHIPIQGAKLHRIAAVNQLSREIVEGKYTIEEAEKKTGRN
;
A
#
# COMPACT_ATOMS: atom_id res chain seq x y z
N MET A 1 14.17 9.89 -12.63
CA MET A 1 13.31 10.42 -11.56
C MET A 1 14.12 11.42 -10.79
N GLU A 2 13.59 12.63 -10.63
CA GLU A 2 14.16 13.59 -9.69
C GLU A 2 14.11 12.99 -8.27
N ASN A 3 14.97 13.48 -7.38
CA ASN A 3 15.06 12.96 -6.01
C ASN A 3 13.72 13.07 -5.25
N GLU A 4 12.89 14.03 -5.65
CA GLU A 4 11.59 14.33 -5.05
C GLU A 4 10.49 13.35 -5.48
N ASP A 5 10.37 13.04 -6.77
CA ASP A 5 9.44 12.00 -7.27
C ASP A 5 9.65 10.66 -6.58
N LYS A 6 10.92 10.30 -6.33
CA LYS A 6 11.28 9.07 -5.63
C LYS A 6 10.77 9.08 -4.19
N LYS A 7 10.93 10.18 -3.46
CA LYS A 7 10.43 10.33 -2.09
C LYS A 7 8.90 10.23 -2.04
N VAL A 8 8.20 10.83 -3.01
CA VAL A 8 6.74 10.74 -3.13
C VAL A 8 6.27 9.30 -3.36
N LEU A 9 6.94 8.56 -4.25
CA LEU A 9 6.60 7.16 -4.51
C LEU A 9 6.94 6.25 -3.32
N ASP A 10 8.07 6.48 -2.64
CA ASP A 10 8.46 5.76 -1.42
C ASP A 10 7.44 6.00 -0.29
N LEU A 11 6.99 7.25 -0.10
CA LEU A 11 5.93 7.60 0.86
C LEU A 11 4.60 6.92 0.51
N SER A 12 4.22 6.93 -0.77
CA SER A 12 3.00 6.30 -1.26
C SER A 12 3.03 4.78 -1.02
N MET A 13 4.17 4.14 -1.32
CA MET A 13 4.40 2.71 -1.09
C MET A 13 4.33 2.36 0.39
N GLU A 14 4.92 3.18 1.26
CA GLU A 14 4.91 2.96 2.70
C GLU A 14 3.49 3.09 3.30
N ALA A 15 2.71 4.08 2.86
CA ALA A 15 1.31 4.19 3.24
C ALA A 15 0.51 2.96 2.81
N GLY A 16 0.75 2.47 1.58
CA GLY A 16 0.14 1.25 1.07
C GLY A 16 0.49 0.02 1.90
N ARG A 17 1.78 -0.15 2.25
CA ARG A 17 2.28 -1.23 3.09
C ARG A 17 1.63 -1.22 4.48
N ILE A 18 1.53 -0.06 5.13
CA ILE A 18 0.91 0.06 6.47
C ILE A 18 -0.58 -0.31 6.42
N LEU A 19 -1.29 0.14 5.38
CA LEU A 19 -2.71 -0.20 5.20
C LEU A 19 -2.91 -1.69 4.95
N LEU A 20 -2.08 -2.28 4.08
CA LEU A 20 -2.10 -3.71 3.82
C LEU A 20 -1.79 -4.50 5.10
N ASP A 21 -0.69 -4.19 5.81
CA ASP A 21 -0.32 -4.79 7.10
C ASP A 21 -1.38 -4.64 8.20
N ALA A 22 -2.25 -3.64 8.09
CA ALA A 22 -3.36 -3.44 9.01
C ALA A 22 -4.67 -4.13 8.58
N GLY A 23 -4.70 -4.82 7.45
CA GLY A 23 -5.87 -5.56 6.96
C GLY A 23 -6.84 -4.72 6.11
N ALA A 24 -6.39 -3.60 5.53
CA ALA A 24 -7.23 -2.81 4.63
C ALA A 24 -7.55 -3.57 3.33
N GLU A 25 -8.77 -3.35 2.80
CA GLU A 25 -9.17 -3.89 1.51
C GLU A 25 -8.25 -3.40 0.38
N ILE A 26 -7.90 -4.28 -0.56
CA ILE A 26 -6.95 -4.00 -1.65
C ILE A 26 -7.27 -2.69 -2.37
N PHE A 27 -8.53 -2.46 -2.75
CA PHE A 27 -8.92 -1.27 -3.50
C PHE A 27 -8.65 0.03 -2.71
N ARG A 28 -8.75 0.00 -1.37
CA ARG A 28 -8.42 1.16 -0.51
C ARG A 28 -6.93 1.40 -0.41
N VAL A 29 -6.14 0.34 -0.46
CA VAL A 29 -4.67 0.42 -0.52
C VAL A 29 -4.25 1.07 -1.84
N GLU A 30 -4.77 0.59 -2.97
CA GLU A 30 -4.49 1.13 -4.29
C GLU A 30 -4.96 2.58 -4.46
N GLU A 31 -6.17 2.90 -3.98
CA GLU A 31 -6.70 4.27 -4.00
C GLU A 31 -5.82 5.21 -3.17
N THR A 32 -5.35 4.78 -2.00
CA THR A 32 -4.49 5.60 -1.14
C THR A 32 -3.14 5.87 -1.79
N ILE A 33 -2.50 4.86 -2.39
CA ILE A 33 -1.24 5.01 -3.12
C ILE A 33 -1.42 6.01 -4.27
N LYS A 34 -2.49 5.86 -5.08
CA LYS A 34 -2.80 6.78 -6.19
C LYS A 34 -3.04 8.20 -5.70
N ARG A 35 -3.82 8.37 -4.63
CA ARG A 35 -4.17 9.68 -4.07
C ARG A 35 -2.95 10.44 -3.59
N ILE A 36 -2.01 9.78 -2.90
CA ILE A 36 -0.77 10.41 -2.42
C ILE A 36 0.11 10.80 -3.61
N ALA A 37 0.33 9.90 -4.57
CA ALA A 37 1.14 10.17 -5.75
C ALA A 37 0.59 11.35 -6.57
N MET A 38 -0.73 11.39 -6.82
CA MET A 38 -1.38 12.47 -7.56
C MET A 38 -1.33 13.82 -6.83
N ALA A 39 -1.42 13.83 -5.49
CA ALA A 39 -1.34 15.06 -4.70
C ALA A 39 0.01 15.78 -4.84
N PHE A 40 1.07 15.05 -5.18
CA PHE A 40 2.42 15.59 -5.41
C PHE A 40 2.79 15.66 -6.90
N GLY A 41 1.80 15.63 -7.81
CA GLY A 41 2.04 15.85 -9.24
C GLY A 41 2.46 14.61 -10.04
N ILE A 42 2.45 13.41 -9.44
CA ILE A 42 2.65 12.16 -10.19
C ILE A 42 1.34 11.76 -10.86
N GLU A 43 1.14 12.21 -12.10
CA GLU A 43 -0.12 12.01 -12.85
C GLU A 43 -0.33 10.55 -13.31
N LYS A 44 0.74 9.76 -13.41
CA LYS A 44 0.69 8.37 -13.89
C LYS A 44 1.22 7.42 -12.82
N CYS A 45 0.32 6.93 -11.97
CA CYS A 45 0.60 5.93 -10.93
C CYS A 45 -0.39 4.76 -11.02
N SER A 46 0.11 3.55 -11.26
CA SER A 46 -0.70 2.32 -11.41
C SER A 46 -0.24 1.25 -10.41
N PRO A 47 -0.56 1.39 -9.11
CA PRO A 47 -0.32 0.34 -8.13
C PRO A 47 -1.14 -0.91 -8.46
N PHE A 48 -0.52 -2.06 -8.26
CA PHE A 48 -1.16 -3.37 -8.27
C PHE A 48 -0.83 -4.05 -6.94
N VAL A 49 -1.85 -4.29 -6.13
CA VAL A 49 -1.68 -4.81 -4.77
C VAL A 49 -2.40 -6.16 -4.66
N MET A 50 -1.70 -7.21 -4.23
CA MET A 50 -2.30 -8.51 -3.95
C MET A 50 -2.49 -8.70 -2.44
N SER A 51 -3.57 -9.37 -2.06
CA SER A 51 -3.83 -9.75 -0.67
C SER A 51 -2.83 -10.82 -0.20
N THR A 52 -2.93 -11.17 1.07
CA THR A 52 -2.20 -12.27 1.69
C THR A 52 -2.69 -13.65 1.25
N GLY A 53 -2.65 -13.91 -0.06
CA GLY A 53 -2.87 -15.22 -0.65
C GLY A 53 -1.55 -15.83 -1.09
N ILE A 54 -1.29 -17.09 -0.71
CA ILE A 54 -0.34 -17.93 -1.45
C ILE A 54 -1.11 -18.66 -2.52
N PHE A 55 -0.71 -18.45 -3.77
CA PHE A 55 -1.19 -19.19 -4.93
C PHE A 55 -0.06 -20.11 -5.39
N LEU A 56 -0.29 -21.42 -5.35
CA LEU A 56 0.68 -22.43 -5.79
C LEU A 56 0.05 -23.23 -6.91
N THR A 57 0.65 -23.16 -8.10
CA THR A 57 0.34 -24.05 -9.21
C THR A 57 1.58 -24.86 -9.55
N ALA A 58 1.42 -26.15 -9.80
CA ALA A 58 2.49 -27.03 -10.24
C ALA A 58 1.95 -28.03 -11.26
N GLU A 59 2.80 -28.52 -12.14
CA GLU A 59 2.51 -29.56 -13.12
C GLU A 59 3.56 -30.66 -12.94
N ASN A 60 3.14 -31.92 -12.87
CA ASN A 60 4.08 -33.05 -12.83
C ASN A 60 4.49 -33.48 -14.24
N GLU A 61 5.46 -34.40 -14.35
CA GLU A 61 5.95 -34.89 -15.66
C GLU A 61 4.86 -35.62 -16.48
N GLU A 62 3.76 -36.01 -15.84
CA GLU A 62 2.60 -36.67 -16.45
C GLU A 62 1.53 -35.67 -16.91
N GLY A 63 1.76 -34.36 -16.73
CA GLY A 63 0.84 -33.29 -17.12
C GLY A 63 -0.33 -33.07 -16.16
N GLU A 64 -0.29 -33.64 -14.95
CA GLU A 64 -1.29 -33.42 -13.93
C GLU A 64 -1.07 -32.08 -13.23
N MET A 65 -2.15 -31.30 -13.13
CA MET A 65 -2.13 -29.96 -12.56
C MET A 65 -2.48 -29.97 -11.07
N TYR A 66 -1.58 -29.43 -10.26
CA TYR A 66 -1.81 -29.06 -8.87
C TYR A 66 -2.12 -27.57 -8.78
N ALA A 67 -3.20 -27.22 -8.08
CA ALA A 67 -3.51 -25.83 -7.72
C ALA A 67 -3.93 -25.75 -6.25
N SER A 68 -3.32 -24.84 -5.50
CA SER A 68 -3.65 -24.58 -4.11
C SER A 68 -3.68 -23.09 -3.83
N VAL A 69 -4.71 -22.67 -3.07
CA VAL A 69 -4.86 -21.32 -2.58
C VAL A 69 -4.87 -21.37 -1.05
N LYS A 70 -3.92 -20.69 -0.42
CA LYS A 70 -3.93 -20.46 1.03
C LYS A 70 -4.13 -18.98 1.32
N HIS A 71 -5.21 -18.66 2.01
CA HIS A 71 -5.36 -17.34 2.62
C HIS A 71 -4.55 -17.28 3.91
N ILE A 72 -3.59 -16.37 3.97
CA ILE A 72 -2.83 -16.04 5.17
C ILE A 72 -3.51 -14.82 5.78
N PRO A 73 -4.34 -14.93 6.82
CA PRO A 73 -4.93 -13.73 7.41
C PRO A 73 -3.83 -12.82 7.95
N ILE A 74 -3.90 -11.54 7.60
CA ILE A 74 -3.05 -10.50 8.19
C ILE A 74 -3.34 -10.49 9.70
N GLN A 75 -2.32 -10.61 10.55
CA GLN A 75 -2.51 -10.69 12.00
C GLN A 75 -3.29 -9.45 12.49
N GLY A 76 -4.52 -9.67 12.97
CA GLY A 76 -5.40 -8.76 13.70
C GLY A 76 -5.44 -7.31 13.20
N ALA A 77 -6.53 -6.92 12.52
CA ALA A 77 -6.71 -5.57 12.00
C ALA A 77 -6.34 -4.50 13.04
N LYS A 78 -5.22 -3.79 12.82
CA LYS A 78 -4.78 -2.69 13.68
C LYS A 78 -5.56 -1.44 13.28
N LEU A 79 -6.86 -1.43 13.58
CA LEU A 79 -7.82 -0.39 13.17
C LEU A 79 -7.34 1.04 13.50
N HIS A 80 -6.60 1.22 14.60
CA HIS A 80 -6.00 2.49 14.98
C HIS A 80 -4.95 3.00 13.95
N ARG A 81 -4.15 2.11 13.34
CA ARG A 81 -3.18 2.47 12.29
C ARG A 81 -3.89 2.83 10.98
N ILE A 82 -4.95 2.09 10.63
CA ILE A 82 -5.78 2.41 9.46
C ILE A 82 -6.39 3.80 9.60
N ALA A 83 -6.98 4.12 10.77
CA ALA A 83 -7.57 5.42 11.03
C ALA A 83 -6.52 6.55 10.92
N ALA A 84 -5.33 6.35 11.49
CA ALA A 84 -4.24 7.32 11.45
C ALA A 84 -3.77 7.62 10.01
N VAL A 85 -3.56 6.58 9.18
CA VAL A 85 -3.12 6.77 7.78
C VAL A 85 -4.21 7.40 6.91
N ASN A 86 -5.49 7.06 7.13
CA ASN A 86 -6.59 7.70 6.41
C ASN A 86 -6.75 9.18 6.78
N GLN A 87 -6.57 9.52 8.05
CA GLN A 87 -6.61 10.91 8.49
C GLN A 87 -5.43 11.70 7.90
N LEU A 88 -4.22 11.13 7.96
CA LEU A 88 -3.03 11.73 7.37
C LEU A 88 -3.19 11.95 5.86
N SER A 89 -3.74 10.98 5.12
CA SER A 89 -3.93 11.14 3.67
C SER A 89 -4.90 12.27 3.31
N ARG A 90 -5.97 12.46 4.09
CA ARG A 90 -6.90 13.59 3.92
C ARG A 90 -6.22 14.93 4.19
N GLU A 91 -5.46 15.02 5.28
CA GLU A 91 -4.76 16.24 5.66
C GLU A 91 -3.64 16.61 4.67
N ILE A 92 -2.98 15.63 4.05
CA ILE A 92 -2.01 15.85 2.97
C ILE A 92 -2.70 16.49 1.76
N VAL A 93 -3.87 15.99 1.35
CA VAL A 93 -4.64 16.56 0.22
C VAL A 93 -5.11 17.99 0.50
N GLU A 94 -5.36 18.32 1.77
CA GLU A 94 -5.70 19.67 2.21
C GLU A 94 -4.47 20.61 2.27
N GLY A 95 -3.27 20.14 1.88
CA GLY A 95 -2.04 20.93 1.85
C GLY A 95 -1.46 21.23 3.25
N LYS A 96 -1.85 20.46 4.27
CA LYS A 96 -1.48 20.73 5.67
C LYS A 96 -0.09 20.26 6.06
N TYR A 97 0.60 19.50 5.20
CA TYR A 97 1.90 18.94 5.50
C TYR A 97 2.84 19.01 4.30
N THR A 98 4.11 19.29 4.59
CA THR A 98 5.23 18.99 3.72
C THR A 98 5.55 17.49 3.74
N ILE A 99 6.30 17.01 2.73
CA ILE A 99 6.71 15.60 2.64
C ILE A 99 7.47 15.17 3.90
N GLU A 100 8.36 16.02 4.40
CA GLU A 100 9.22 15.75 5.57
C GLU A 100 8.40 15.59 6.87
N GLU A 101 7.30 16.32 7.00
CA GLU A 101 6.36 16.21 8.13
C GLU A 101 5.48 14.96 8.02
N ALA A 102 5.05 14.62 6.81
CA ALA A 102 4.29 13.40 6.54
C ALA A 102 5.14 12.14 6.80
N GLU A 103 6.42 12.15 6.42
CA GLU A 103 7.37 11.05 6.67
C GLU A 103 7.60 10.77 8.16
N LYS A 104 7.66 11.81 9.00
CA LYS A 104 7.77 11.63 10.47
C LYS A 104 6.54 10.97 11.07
N LYS A 105 5.35 11.20 10.50
CA LYS A 105 4.09 10.64 11.00
C LYS A 105 3.83 9.19 10.57
N THR A 106 4.44 8.72 9.49
CA THR A 106 4.28 7.32 9.01
C THR A 106 5.18 6.32 9.73
N GLY A 107 6.13 6.76 10.55
CA GLY A 107 6.84 5.90 11.52
C GLY A 107 8.10 5.22 11.00
N ARG A 108 8.90 5.88 10.16
CA ARG A 108 10.31 5.48 9.94
C ARG A 108 11.10 5.63 11.25
N ASN A 109 11.36 4.51 11.92
CA ASN A 109 12.63 4.25 12.60
C ASN A 109 13.34 3.14 11.83
#